data_AF-A0A972WF35-F1
#
_entry.id   AF-A0A972WF35-F1
#
_cell.length_a   1.000
_cell.length_b   1.000
_cell.length_c   1.000
_cell.angle_alpha   90.00
_cell.angle_beta   90.00
_cell.angle_gamma   90.00
#
_symmetry.space_group_name_H-M   'P 1'
#
loop_
_entity.id
_entity.type
_entity.pdbx_description
1 polymer ?
#
loop_
_entity_poly.entity_id
_entity_poly.type
_entity_poly.pdbx_seq_one_letter_code
_entity_poly.pdbx_strand_id
1 'polypeptide(L)'
;LDEKGRIASKKFTGISPFKSVIDEYYTYENGVASWGMPGGTGSATTDEPAFYLANEGLTFGSAGALVRAASKNIDNSIDIFPSGSARVEKIRDVAVDTPKGEEVVSLYAIHGIGFTPNHLWFDENLDVAVFDGDGYLGMVPEGWDVSVLDELSAIQSEEDGEFITKLASNLATHVEKPVIFENVDVVDVIEGRLIENQNVLIDGGVIKEISADAIDNPTAMRLDGSGKSLMPGLWDMHAHFSLSDGVLNIAGGIVNVRNIGGVHEKTMELTAKHDSGEVIGPNTFRAGFMDKAGPFASGWAAETLQDALDRVDFYAENGYIQIKLYSSIEPAWVAPIAERAHSRGMRVSGHIPAFMSAEQAVRAGYDEIQHINMVFLNFLAGDREDTRQQIRFTLWR
;
A
#
# COMPACT_ATOMS: atom_id res chain seq x y z
N LEU A 1 25.85 19.32 6.96
CA LEU A 1 24.86 20.32 6.50
C LEU A 1 25.61 21.64 6.23
N ASP A 2 25.08 22.52 5.40
CA ASP A 2 25.59 23.90 5.25
C ASP A 2 25.11 24.79 6.41
N GLU A 3 25.55 26.06 6.45
CA GLU A 3 25.17 27.02 7.49
C GLU A 3 23.67 27.32 7.52
N LYS A 4 22.95 27.07 6.42
CA LYS A 4 21.50 27.19 6.34
C LYS A 4 20.78 25.90 6.77
N GLY A 5 21.51 24.84 7.18
CA GLY A 5 20.96 23.58 7.65
C GLY A 5 20.59 22.58 6.55
N ARG A 6 21.05 22.79 5.32
CA ARG A 6 20.77 21.95 4.16
C ARG A 6 21.87 20.93 3.92
N ILE A 7 21.61 19.89 3.13
CA ILE A 7 22.64 18.90 2.81
C ILE A 7 23.69 19.57 1.90
N ALA A 8 24.93 19.67 2.37
CA ALA A 8 26.07 20.16 1.58
C ALA A 8 26.73 19.02 0.80
N SER A 9 26.87 17.86 1.45
CA SER A 9 27.28 16.62 0.81
C SER A 9 26.66 15.43 1.53
N LYS A 10 26.52 14.32 0.80
CA LYS A 10 25.97 13.06 1.29
C LYS A 10 26.62 11.91 0.55
N LYS A 11 26.87 10.81 1.24
CA LYS A 11 27.34 9.55 0.65
C LYS A 11 26.64 8.38 1.33
N PHE A 12 26.03 7.51 0.54
CA PHE A 12 25.55 6.20 0.97
C PHE A 12 26.36 5.13 0.28
N THR A 13 26.90 4.22 1.08
CA THR A 13 27.57 3.01 0.59
C THR A 13 27.02 1.80 1.33
N GLY A 14 26.94 0.67 0.65
CA GLY A 14 26.45 -0.54 1.29
C GLY A 14 26.11 -1.64 0.31
N ILE A 15 25.47 -2.68 0.84
CA ILE A 15 24.94 -3.80 0.07
C ILE A 15 23.49 -3.96 0.51
N SER A 16 22.57 -3.91 -0.44
CA SER A 16 21.14 -4.08 -0.15
C SER A 16 20.85 -5.53 0.30
N PRO A 17 19.69 -5.80 0.92
CA PRO A 17 19.26 -7.17 1.24
C PRO A 17 19.23 -8.12 0.03
N PHE A 18 19.11 -7.57 -1.18
CA PHE A 18 19.15 -8.30 -2.45
C PHE A 18 20.56 -8.42 -3.06
N LYS A 19 21.58 -8.06 -2.28
CA LYS A 19 23.00 -8.07 -2.64
C LYS A 19 23.41 -7.06 -3.73
N SER A 20 22.58 -6.05 -3.99
CA SER A 20 22.94 -4.94 -4.88
C SER A 20 23.89 -3.98 -4.19
N VAL A 21 24.88 -3.44 -4.92
CA VAL A 21 25.78 -2.41 -4.38
C VAL A 21 25.03 -1.09 -4.31
N ILE A 22 25.05 -0.47 -3.14
CA ILE A 22 24.60 0.90 -2.91
C ILE A 22 25.85 1.79 -2.96
N ASP A 23 25.85 2.79 -3.84
CA ASP A 23 26.94 3.76 -3.97
C ASP A 23 26.41 5.13 -4.42
N GLU A 24 25.55 5.73 -3.61
CA GLU A 24 24.88 6.99 -3.92
C GLU A 24 25.63 8.18 -3.33
N TYR A 25 25.71 9.30 -4.04
CA TYR A 25 26.32 10.54 -3.56
C TYR A 25 25.51 11.77 -3.94
N TYR A 26 25.70 12.82 -3.17
CA TYR A 26 25.28 14.18 -3.47
C TYR A 26 26.32 15.18 -2.99
N THR A 27 26.55 16.23 -3.76
CA THR A 27 27.35 17.40 -3.37
C THR A 27 26.68 18.68 -3.86
N TYR A 28 26.86 19.76 -3.11
CA TYR A 28 26.50 21.10 -3.52
C TYR A 28 27.72 22.02 -3.37
N GLU A 29 28.28 22.45 -4.50
CA GLU A 29 29.48 23.28 -4.54
C GLU A 29 29.31 24.40 -5.57
N ASN A 30 29.58 25.64 -5.16
CA ASN A 30 29.60 26.82 -6.06
C ASN A 30 28.35 26.98 -6.93
N GLY A 31 27.14 26.79 -6.37
CA GLY A 31 25.88 26.92 -7.13
C GLY A 31 25.48 25.68 -7.92
N VAL A 32 26.24 24.58 -7.81
CA VAL A 32 25.99 23.35 -8.56
C VAL A 32 25.71 22.20 -7.61
N ALA A 33 24.49 21.69 -7.67
CA ALA A 33 24.10 20.42 -7.08
C ALA A 33 24.48 19.28 -8.04
N SER A 34 25.15 18.24 -7.55
CA SER A 34 25.50 17.05 -8.31
C SER A 34 25.17 15.80 -7.51
N TRP A 35 24.59 14.80 -8.16
CA TRP A 35 24.26 13.52 -7.52
C TRP A 35 24.47 12.35 -8.46
N GLY A 36 24.57 11.16 -7.89
CA GLY A 36 24.63 9.95 -8.69
C GLY A 36 24.64 8.68 -7.87
N MET A 37 24.35 7.59 -8.55
CA MET A 37 24.32 6.22 -8.03
C MET A 37 24.68 5.24 -9.17
N PRO A 38 24.94 3.96 -8.89
CA PRO A 38 25.09 2.98 -9.96
C PRO A 38 23.87 3.01 -10.89
N GLY A 39 24.09 3.34 -12.17
CA GLY A 39 23.04 3.43 -13.18
C GLY A 39 22.60 4.85 -13.57
N GLY A 40 23.06 5.91 -12.89
CA GLY A 40 22.74 7.27 -13.32
C GLY A 40 23.39 8.40 -12.51
N THR A 41 23.55 9.56 -13.13
CA THR A 41 24.01 10.80 -12.49
C THR A 41 23.11 11.96 -12.91
N GLY A 42 23.10 13.02 -12.10
CA GLY A 42 22.36 14.24 -12.39
C GLY A 42 23.06 15.46 -11.80
N SER A 43 22.72 16.63 -12.31
CA SER A 43 23.14 17.90 -11.75
C SER A 43 22.14 19.00 -12.04
N ALA A 44 22.16 20.03 -11.22
CA ALA A 44 21.37 21.24 -11.40
C ALA A 44 22.18 22.45 -10.94
N THR A 45 22.12 23.53 -11.73
CA THR A 45 22.62 24.84 -11.31
C THR A 45 21.48 25.59 -10.64
N THR A 46 21.70 26.03 -9.41
CA THR A 46 20.74 26.82 -8.65
C THR A 46 21.45 27.83 -7.78
N ASP A 47 20.89 29.02 -7.67
CA ASP A 47 21.34 30.04 -6.71
C ASP A 47 20.79 29.77 -5.31
N GLU A 48 19.68 29.01 -5.21
CA GLU A 48 19.06 28.59 -3.96
C GLU A 48 19.21 27.08 -3.74
N PRO A 49 19.94 26.66 -2.71
CA PRO A 49 20.11 25.23 -2.43
C PRO A 49 18.80 24.55 -2.00
N ALA A 50 18.48 23.46 -2.68
CA ALA A 50 17.38 22.55 -2.41
C ALA A 50 17.82 21.38 -1.50
N PHE A 51 16.86 20.58 -1.01
CA PHE A 51 17.15 19.39 -0.23
C PHE A 51 17.37 18.17 -1.14
N TYR A 52 18.42 17.39 -0.89
CA TYR A 52 18.65 16.15 -1.64
C TYR A 52 17.89 14.97 -1.00
N LEU A 53 16.86 14.48 -1.69
CA LEU A 53 16.19 13.24 -1.35
C LEU A 53 16.92 12.07 -1.99
N ALA A 54 17.42 11.16 -1.16
CA ALA A 54 18.20 10.03 -1.65
C ALA A 54 17.29 8.92 -2.21
N ASN A 55 17.80 8.16 -3.18
CA ASN A 55 17.08 7.03 -3.75
C ASN A 55 16.85 5.92 -2.73
N GLU A 56 17.79 5.72 -1.80
CA GLU A 56 17.63 4.82 -0.66
C GLU A 56 16.62 5.34 0.40
N GLY A 57 15.92 6.44 0.12
CA GLY A 57 14.85 6.98 0.95
C GLY A 57 15.30 8.00 2.00
N LEU A 58 14.35 8.39 2.84
CA LEU A 58 14.54 9.39 3.89
C LEU A 58 15.00 8.71 5.19
N THR A 59 16.32 8.70 5.44
CA THR A 59 16.83 8.27 6.75
C THR A 59 16.39 9.21 7.87
N PHE A 60 16.32 8.75 9.12
CA PHE A 60 15.91 9.59 10.26
C PHE A 60 16.71 10.90 10.38
N GLY A 61 18.03 10.85 10.25
CA GLY A 61 18.86 12.07 10.24
C GLY A 61 18.57 12.99 9.03
N SER A 62 18.19 12.42 7.88
CA SER A 62 17.75 13.21 6.73
C SER A 62 16.36 13.82 6.95
N ALA A 63 15.44 13.10 7.60
CA ALA A 63 14.11 13.61 7.95
C ALA A 63 14.22 14.82 8.89
N GLY A 64 14.99 14.72 9.97
CA GLY A 64 15.23 15.85 10.86
C GLY A 64 15.89 17.04 10.16
N ALA A 65 16.87 16.79 9.28
CA ALA A 65 17.47 17.84 8.47
C ALA A 65 16.46 18.49 7.50
N LEU A 66 15.57 17.71 6.89
CA LEU A 66 14.52 18.21 6.01
C LEU A 66 13.55 19.11 6.77
N VAL A 67 13.03 18.66 7.92
CA VAL A 67 12.10 19.44 8.74
C VAL A 67 12.75 20.74 9.20
N ARG A 68 13.99 20.70 9.71
CA ARG A 68 14.73 21.91 10.08
C ARG A 68 14.97 22.88 8.92
N ALA A 69 15.22 22.37 7.72
CA ALA A 69 15.46 23.21 6.55
C ALA A 69 14.17 23.83 6.03
N ALA A 70 13.10 23.05 5.92
CA ALA A 70 11.80 23.51 5.45
C ALA A 70 11.15 24.52 6.42
N SER A 71 11.20 24.27 7.74
CA SER A 71 10.64 25.17 8.77
C SER A 71 11.32 26.54 8.89
N LYS A 72 12.41 26.80 8.14
CA LYS A 72 13.03 28.13 8.05
C LYS A 72 12.38 29.03 6.99
N ASN A 73 11.61 28.45 6.08
CA ASN A 73 10.90 29.17 5.03
C ASN A 73 9.50 29.57 5.49
N ILE A 74 8.96 30.66 4.93
CA ILE A 74 7.68 31.28 5.37
C ILE A 74 6.50 30.31 5.23
N ASP A 75 6.52 29.45 4.21
CA ASP A 75 5.47 28.47 3.89
C ASP A 75 5.82 27.06 4.37
N ASN A 76 6.89 26.92 5.18
CA ASN A 76 7.44 25.63 5.63
C ASN A 76 7.75 24.66 4.48
N SER A 77 8.15 25.17 3.31
CA SER A 77 8.48 24.35 2.14
C SER A 77 9.97 24.40 1.78
N ILE A 78 10.43 23.43 1.00
CA ILE A 78 11.76 23.44 0.38
C ILE A 78 11.73 22.64 -0.93
N ASP A 79 12.43 23.15 -1.94
CA ASP A 79 12.64 22.40 -3.18
C ASP A 79 13.44 21.13 -2.91
N ILE A 80 13.23 20.10 -3.74
CA ILE A 80 13.90 18.81 -3.64
C ILE A 80 14.61 18.47 -4.95
N PHE A 81 15.84 17.97 -4.82
CA PHE A 81 16.52 17.26 -5.90
C PHE A 81 16.20 15.76 -5.88
N PRO A 82 16.02 15.13 -7.06
CA PRO A 82 16.21 15.69 -8.41
C PRO A 82 15.06 16.58 -8.93
N SER A 83 13.86 16.48 -8.36
CA SER A 83 12.72 17.33 -8.73
C SER A 83 11.64 17.33 -7.65
N GLY A 84 10.84 18.39 -7.60
CA GLY A 84 9.69 18.52 -6.70
C GLY A 84 9.99 19.43 -5.50
N SER A 85 9.12 19.37 -4.50
CA SER A 85 9.22 20.15 -3.27
C SER A 85 8.61 19.38 -2.11
N ALA A 86 9.14 19.53 -0.91
CA ALA A 86 8.48 19.08 0.32
C ALA A 86 7.92 20.26 1.10
N ARG A 87 6.83 20.01 1.81
CA ARG A 87 6.27 20.91 2.82
C ARG A 87 6.15 20.17 4.13
N VAL A 88 6.48 20.84 5.23
CA VAL A 88 6.37 20.27 6.58
C VAL A 88 5.31 21.00 7.38
N GLU A 89 4.54 20.24 8.15
CA GLU A 89 3.47 20.77 8.99
C GLU A 89 3.60 20.15 10.38
N LYS A 90 3.70 21.00 11.41
CA LYS A 90 3.64 20.54 12.80
C LYS A 90 2.16 20.29 13.13
N ILE A 91 1.84 19.05 13.47
CA ILE A 91 0.47 18.62 13.74
C ILE A 91 0.10 18.87 15.20
N ARG A 92 0.85 18.26 16.13
CA ARG A 92 0.60 18.41 17.57
C ARG A 92 1.83 18.11 18.43
N ASP A 93 1.79 18.61 19.66
CA ASP A 93 2.73 18.27 20.73
C ASP A 93 2.08 17.27 21.69
N VAL A 94 2.83 16.26 22.10
CA VAL A 94 2.40 15.24 23.06
C VAL A 94 3.46 15.13 24.15
N ALA A 95 3.02 15.22 25.40
CA ALA A 95 3.85 14.98 26.57
C ALA A 95 3.84 13.48 26.87
N VAL A 96 5.03 12.89 27.01
CA VAL A 96 5.21 11.45 27.26
C VAL A 96 6.07 11.22 28.49
N ASP A 97 5.75 10.19 29.26
CA ASP A 97 6.53 9.79 30.43
C ASP A 97 7.83 9.10 30.01
N THR A 98 8.97 9.66 30.42
CA THR A 98 10.30 9.10 30.13
C THR A 98 11.08 8.84 31.42
N PRO A 99 12.21 8.09 31.35
CA PRO A 99 13.10 7.92 32.50
C PRO A 99 13.66 9.23 33.10
N LYS A 100 13.64 10.32 32.34
CA LYS A 100 14.10 11.65 32.78
C LYS A 100 12.98 12.54 33.31
N GLY A 101 11.74 12.06 33.29
CA GLY A 101 10.52 12.82 33.56
C GLY A 101 9.68 12.99 32.28
N GLU A 102 8.71 13.89 32.35
CA GLU A 102 7.86 14.23 31.21
C GLU A 102 8.68 14.96 30.14
N GLU A 103 8.71 14.42 28.92
CA GLU A 103 9.32 15.06 27.74
C GLU A 103 8.24 15.31 26.67
N VAL A 104 8.41 16.36 25.86
CA VAL A 104 7.46 16.66 24.78
C VAL A 104 8.04 16.19 23.45
N VAL A 105 7.24 15.41 22.71
CA VAL A 105 7.50 15.05 21.32
C VAL A 105 6.46 15.69 20.41
N SER A 106 6.89 16.07 19.21
CA SER A 106 6.06 16.74 18.21
C SER A 106 5.81 15.84 17.01
N LEU A 107 4.55 15.67 16.63
CA LEU A 107 4.18 15.03 15.37
C LEU A 107 4.32 16.04 14.22
N TYR A 108 5.04 15.66 13.17
CA TYR A 108 5.10 16.41 11.92
C TYR A 108 4.62 15.55 10.76
N ALA A 109 3.86 16.18 9.85
CA ALA A 109 3.55 15.65 8.53
C ALA A 109 4.53 16.20 7.50
N ILE A 110 5.13 15.30 6.71
CA ILE A 110 6.02 15.63 5.59
C ILE A 110 5.31 15.32 4.28
N HIS A 111 4.97 16.36 3.53
CA HIS A 111 4.28 16.28 2.24
C HIS A 111 5.24 16.34 1.06
N GLY A 112 4.80 15.88 -0.12
CA GLY A 112 5.49 16.08 -1.40
C GLY A 112 6.54 15.01 -1.75
N ILE A 113 6.85 14.10 -0.82
CA ILE A 113 7.72 12.94 -1.06
C ILE A 113 6.92 11.74 -1.58
N GLY A 114 5.70 11.55 -1.06
CA GLY A 114 4.75 10.54 -1.50
C GLY A 114 3.39 11.17 -1.79
N PHE A 115 2.41 10.33 -2.12
CA PHE A 115 1.05 10.79 -2.39
C PHE A 115 0.24 11.09 -1.13
N THR A 116 0.66 10.56 0.01
CA THR A 116 0.16 10.89 1.36
C THR A 116 1.31 11.43 2.20
N PRO A 117 1.02 12.24 3.25
CA PRO A 117 2.05 12.71 4.15
C PRO A 117 2.74 11.53 4.86
N ASN A 118 4.03 11.70 5.15
CA ASN A 118 4.74 10.82 6.08
C ASN A 118 4.69 11.47 7.47
N HIS A 119 4.14 10.76 8.45
CA HIS A 119 4.12 11.19 9.83
C HIS A 119 5.34 10.68 10.59
N LEU A 120 6.01 11.58 11.33
CA LEU A 120 7.17 11.26 12.15
C LEU A 120 7.14 12.07 13.45
N TRP A 121 7.63 11.47 14.53
CA TRP A 121 7.72 12.10 15.84
C TRP A 121 9.12 12.67 16.06
N PHE A 122 9.18 13.93 16.45
CA PHE A 122 10.42 14.69 16.63
C PHE A 122 10.58 15.17 18.06
N ASP A 123 11.83 15.23 18.53
CA ASP A 123 12.17 15.90 19.79
C ASP A 123 12.23 17.44 19.64
N GLU A 124 12.59 18.12 20.73
CA GLU A 124 12.77 19.58 20.76
C GLU A 124 13.84 20.11 19.78
N ASN A 125 14.77 19.26 19.35
CA ASN A 125 15.84 19.59 18.40
C ASN A 125 15.45 19.27 16.94
N LEU A 126 14.25 18.75 16.71
CA LEU A 126 13.77 18.24 15.43
C LEU A 126 14.58 17.06 14.92
N ASP A 127 15.11 16.23 15.82
CA ASP A 127 15.60 14.90 15.50
C ASP A 127 14.46 13.87 15.69
N VAL A 128 14.41 12.86 14.83
CA VAL A 128 13.37 11.82 14.91
C VAL A 128 13.54 11.06 16.22
N ALA A 129 12.56 11.16 17.11
CA ALA A 129 12.56 10.55 18.43
C ALA A 129 11.88 9.18 18.41
N VAL A 130 10.69 9.11 17.81
CA VAL A 130 9.85 7.92 17.73
C VAL A 130 9.47 7.66 16.28
N PHE A 131 9.38 6.38 15.91
CA PHE A 131 8.95 5.96 14.59
C PHE A 131 7.95 4.81 14.71
N ASP A 132 6.82 4.94 14.02
CA ASP A 132 5.87 3.86 13.78
C ASP A 132 5.71 3.64 12.28
N GLY A 133 6.00 2.42 11.84
CA GLY A 133 5.78 1.92 10.49
C GLY A 133 4.54 1.05 10.43
N ASP A 134 3.38 1.61 10.81
CA ASP A 134 2.06 0.97 10.80
C ASP A 134 2.00 -0.36 11.59
N GLY A 135 2.73 -0.42 12.70
CA GLY A 135 2.82 -1.61 13.55
C GLY A 135 3.66 -2.76 12.99
N TYR A 136 4.28 -2.62 11.81
CA TYR A 136 5.25 -3.59 11.29
C TYR A 136 6.64 -3.39 11.91
N LEU A 137 7.02 -2.13 12.11
CA LEU A 137 8.29 -1.73 12.73
C LEU A 137 8.03 -0.53 13.64
N GLY A 138 8.65 -0.54 14.81
CA GLY A 138 8.54 0.55 15.78
C GLY A 138 9.88 0.87 16.41
N MET A 139 10.08 2.12 16.80
CA MET A 139 11.26 2.58 17.53
C MET A 139 10.89 3.65 18.55
N VAL A 140 11.41 3.49 19.76
CA VAL A 140 11.45 4.53 20.80
C VAL A 140 12.89 4.72 21.29
N PRO A 141 13.23 5.86 21.91
CA PRO A 141 14.54 6.07 22.50
C PRO A 141 14.89 5.01 23.55
N GLU A 142 16.18 4.72 23.70
CA GLU A 142 16.65 3.74 24.67
C GLU A 142 16.23 4.10 26.10
N GLY A 143 15.62 3.14 26.79
CA GLY A 143 15.14 3.29 28.16
C GLY A 143 13.70 3.80 28.29
N TRP A 144 13.08 4.30 27.21
CA TRP A 144 11.65 4.61 27.23
C TRP A 144 10.82 3.34 27.35
N ASP A 145 9.66 3.46 27.98
CA ASP A 145 8.70 2.35 28.01
C ASP A 145 8.11 2.14 26.62
N VAL A 146 7.97 0.89 26.19
CA VAL A 146 7.45 0.57 24.85
C VAL A 146 6.00 0.99 24.67
N SER A 147 5.24 1.14 25.76
CA SER A 147 3.85 1.63 25.72
C SER A 147 3.73 3.07 25.22
N VAL A 148 4.81 3.86 25.27
CA VAL A 148 4.84 5.19 24.62
C VAL A 148 4.66 5.07 23.12
N LEU A 149 5.16 4.01 22.49
CA LEU A 149 4.91 3.75 21.07
C LEU A 149 3.41 3.54 20.82
N ASP A 150 2.74 2.74 21.64
CA ASP A 150 1.31 2.45 21.47
C ASP A 150 0.46 3.74 21.55
N GLU A 151 0.78 4.62 22.50
CA GLU A 151 0.13 5.94 22.64
C GLU A 151 0.35 6.80 21.38
N LEU A 152 1.60 6.97 20.96
CA LEU A 152 1.96 7.82 19.82
C LEU A 152 1.49 7.25 18.47
N SER A 153 1.44 5.93 18.33
CA SER A 153 0.87 5.23 17.16
C SER A 153 -0.63 5.43 17.05
N ALA A 154 -1.37 5.39 18.16
CA ALA A 154 -2.81 5.64 18.16
C ALA A 154 -3.12 7.08 17.70
N ILE A 155 -2.31 8.02 18.20
CA ILE A 155 -2.35 9.43 17.83
C ILE A 155 -1.97 9.62 16.35
N GLN A 156 -0.92 8.98 15.84
CA GLN A 156 -0.59 9.03 14.40
C GLN A 156 -1.74 8.49 13.54
N SER A 157 -2.33 7.35 13.91
CA SER A 157 -3.43 6.71 13.18
C SER A 157 -4.68 7.58 13.12
N GLU A 158 -4.97 8.33 14.19
CA GLU A 158 -6.06 9.32 14.23
C GLU A 158 -5.84 10.42 13.17
N GLU A 159 -4.64 10.99 13.10
CA GLU A 159 -4.30 12.06 12.15
C GLU A 159 -4.34 11.59 10.70
N ASP A 160 -3.83 10.38 10.44
CA ASP A 160 -3.95 9.73 9.13
C ASP A 160 -5.42 9.55 8.73
N GLY A 161 -6.26 9.11 9.67
CA GLY A 161 -7.70 8.99 9.47
C GLY A 161 -8.36 10.33 9.13
N GLU A 162 -8.09 11.37 9.90
CA GLU A 162 -8.64 12.72 9.66
C GLU A 162 -8.21 13.30 8.32
N PHE A 163 -6.94 13.13 7.95
CA PHE A 163 -6.41 13.57 6.66
C PHE A 163 -7.16 12.92 5.50
N ILE A 164 -7.36 11.60 5.55
CA ILE A 164 -8.04 10.84 4.50
C ILE A 164 -9.55 11.19 4.43
N THR A 165 -10.22 11.34 5.56
CA THR A 165 -11.64 11.76 5.61
C THR A 165 -11.82 13.18 5.06
N LYS A 166 -10.89 14.09 5.35
CA LYS A 166 -10.88 15.43 4.77
C LYS A 166 -10.65 15.39 3.26
N LEU A 167 -9.80 14.49 2.78
CA LEU A 167 -9.58 14.28 1.36
C LEU A 167 -10.85 13.78 0.67
N ALA A 168 -11.56 12.83 1.28
CA ALA A 168 -12.85 12.35 0.79
C ALA A 168 -13.89 13.47 0.71
N SER A 169 -14.01 14.28 1.76
CA SER A 169 -14.94 15.43 1.79
C SER A 169 -14.65 16.47 0.70
N ASN A 170 -13.38 16.63 0.32
CA ASN A 170 -12.96 17.62 -0.68
C ASN A 170 -13.01 17.10 -2.12
N LEU A 171 -12.80 15.79 -2.34
CA LEU A 171 -12.63 15.22 -3.67
C LEU A 171 -13.81 14.35 -4.12
N ALA A 172 -14.56 13.74 -3.21
CA ALA A 172 -15.64 12.84 -3.59
C ALA A 172 -16.85 13.62 -4.12
N THR A 173 -17.47 13.09 -5.18
CA THR A 173 -18.72 13.62 -5.73
C THR A 173 -19.80 12.56 -5.62
N HIS A 174 -20.84 12.84 -4.85
CA HIS A 174 -22.02 11.99 -4.79
C HIS A 174 -22.96 12.33 -5.94
N VAL A 175 -23.20 11.36 -6.83
CA VAL A 175 -24.07 11.54 -7.97
C VAL A 175 -25.44 10.97 -7.66
N GLU A 176 -26.37 11.85 -7.29
CA GLU A 176 -27.75 11.46 -6.92
C GLU A 176 -28.69 11.31 -8.13
N LYS A 177 -28.34 11.92 -9.26
CA LYS A 177 -29.13 11.87 -10.48
C LYS A 177 -28.59 10.79 -11.42
N PRO A 178 -29.42 10.24 -12.32
CA PRO A 178 -28.91 9.42 -13.40
C PRO A 178 -27.83 10.16 -14.19
N VAL A 179 -26.87 9.44 -14.77
CA VAL A 179 -25.81 9.99 -15.62
C VAL A 179 -25.91 9.35 -16.99
N ILE A 180 -25.91 10.16 -18.04
CA ILE A 180 -25.70 9.71 -19.40
C ILE A 180 -24.32 10.16 -19.85
N PHE A 181 -23.45 9.19 -20.16
CA PHE A 181 -22.24 9.43 -20.95
C PHE A 181 -22.63 9.38 -22.43
N GLU A 182 -22.37 10.43 -23.19
CA GLU A 182 -22.68 10.51 -24.62
C GLU A 182 -21.45 10.31 -25.48
N ASN A 183 -21.65 9.75 -26.68
CA ASN A 183 -20.62 9.65 -27.72
C ASN A 183 -19.31 9.00 -27.24
N VAL A 184 -19.42 8.01 -26.36
CA VAL A 184 -18.26 7.25 -25.88
C VAL A 184 -18.00 6.03 -26.75
N ASP A 185 -16.74 5.64 -26.86
CA ASP A 185 -16.39 4.31 -27.38
C ASP A 185 -16.37 3.31 -26.21
N VAL A 186 -17.30 2.36 -26.18
CA VAL A 186 -17.37 1.38 -25.09
C VAL A 186 -16.35 0.27 -25.31
N VAL A 187 -15.52 0.00 -24.30
CA VAL A 187 -14.56 -1.11 -24.32
C VAL A 187 -15.28 -2.42 -23.99
N ASP A 188 -15.46 -3.27 -24.99
CA ASP A 188 -15.95 -4.63 -24.84
C ASP A 188 -14.76 -5.55 -24.55
N VAL A 189 -14.53 -5.84 -23.27
CA VAL A 189 -13.43 -6.70 -22.81
C VAL A 189 -13.65 -8.19 -23.10
N ILE A 190 -14.88 -8.60 -23.42
CA ILE A 190 -15.21 -9.99 -23.76
C ILE A 190 -14.81 -10.27 -25.20
N GLU A 191 -15.20 -9.38 -26.12
CA GLU A 191 -14.89 -9.51 -27.55
C GLU A 191 -13.58 -8.81 -27.95
N GLY A 192 -12.94 -8.07 -27.04
CA GLY A 192 -11.67 -7.39 -27.27
C GLY A 192 -11.73 -6.27 -28.30
N ARG A 193 -12.84 -5.52 -28.34
CA ARG A 193 -13.11 -4.46 -29.34
C ARG A 193 -13.70 -3.19 -28.73
N LEU A 194 -13.69 -2.11 -29.50
CA LEU A 194 -14.43 -0.89 -29.19
C LEU A 194 -15.80 -0.91 -29.88
N ILE A 195 -16.84 -0.52 -29.15
CA ILE A 195 -18.17 -0.25 -29.70
C ILE A 195 -18.30 1.27 -29.79
N GLU A 196 -18.17 1.81 -30.99
CA GLU A 196 -18.07 3.26 -31.20
C GLU A 196 -19.41 3.98 -31.03
N ASN A 197 -19.34 5.26 -30.67
CA ASN A 197 -20.47 6.21 -30.65
C ASN A 197 -21.68 5.70 -29.85
N GLN A 198 -21.45 5.29 -28.60
CA GLN A 198 -22.49 4.84 -27.70
C GLN A 198 -22.87 5.91 -26.68
N ASN A 199 -24.11 5.84 -26.24
CA ASN A 199 -24.64 6.52 -25.07
C ASN A 199 -24.84 5.49 -23.95
N VAL A 200 -24.40 5.80 -22.73
CA VAL A 200 -24.48 4.89 -21.59
C VAL A 200 -25.20 5.58 -20.43
N LEU A 201 -26.37 5.04 -20.05
CA LEU A 201 -27.14 5.50 -18.90
C LEU A 201 -26.78 4.69 -17.66
N ILE A 202 -26.33 5.39 -16.62
CA ILE A 202 -26.14 4.86 -15.27
C ILE A 202 -27.19 5.49 -14.35
N ASP A 203 -27.89 4.68 -13.58
CA ASP A 203 -28.88 5.14 -12.61
C ASP A 203 -28.85 4.25 -11.36
N GLY A 204 -28.75 4.85 -10.18
CA GLY A 204 -28.62 4.13 -8.92
C GLY A 204 -27.40 3.20 -8.85
N GLY A 205 -26.28 3.61 -9.46
CA GLY A 205 -25.04 2.82 -9.48
C GLY A 205 -25.05 1.63 -10.43
N VAL A 206 -26.08 1.47 -11.28
CA VAL A 206 -26.15 0.39 -12.26
C VAL A 206 -26.28 0.91 -13.68
N ILE A 207 -25.66 0.23 -14.64
CA ILE A 207 -25.86 0.48 -16.06
C ILE A 207 -27.28 0.05 -16.42
N LYS A 208 -28.11 0.98 -16.88
CA LYS A 208 -29.49 0.72 -17.31
C LYS A 208 -29.62 0.46 -18.80
N GLU A 209 -28.84 1.19 -19.60
CA GLU A 209 -28.93 1.15 -21.05
C GLU A 209 -27.60 1.53 -21.69
N ILE A 210 -27.26 0.84 -22.77
CA ILE A 210 -26.18 1.19 -23.71
C ILE A 210 -26.84 1.22 -25.09
N SER A 211 -26.77 2.36 -25.78
CA SER A 211 -27.46 2.56 -27.05
C SER A 211 -26.66 3.43 -28.00
N ALA A 212 -26.70 3.12 -29.29
CA ALA A 212 -26.16 3.99 -30.34
C ALA A 212 -27.06 5.23 -30.57
N ASP A 213 -28.34 5.12 -30.23
CA ASP A 213 -29.30 6.23 -30.30
C ASP A 213 -29.27 7.07 -29.02
N ALA A 214 -29.78 8.29 -29.09
CA ALA A 214 -29.90 9.16 -27.92
C ALA A 214 -30.86 8.56 -26.89
N ILE A 215 -30.44 8.53 -25.62
CA ILE A 215 -31.25 8.06 -24.51
C ILE A 215 -32.06 9.23 -23.94
N ASP A 216 -33.39 9.08 -23.91
CA ASP A 216 -34.30 10.08 -23.33
C ASP A 216 -34.38 9.92 -21.81
N ASN A 217 -33.69 10.80 -21.09
CA ASN A 217 -33.85 10.96 -19.64
C ASN A 217 -33.66 12.44 -19.27
N PRO A 218 -34.74 13.21 -19.09
CA PRO A 218 -34.65 14.66 -18.85
C PRO A 218 -34.06 15.01 -17.48
N THR A 219 -33.97 14.04 -16.56
CA THR A 219 -33.41 14.26 -15.21
C THR A 219 -31.92 13.93 -15.14
N ALA A 220 -31.39 13.25 -16.15
CA ALA A 220 -30.01 12.79 -16.15
C ALA A 220 -29.02 13.95 -16.32
N MET A 221 -27.92 13.89 -15.59
CA MET A 221 -26.72 14.65 -15.90
C MET A 221 -26.10 14.09 -17.17
N ARG A 222 -25.73 14.96 -18.10
CA ARG A 222 -25.19 14.59 -19.42
C ARG A 222 -23.71 14.92 -19.49
N LEU A 223 -22.89 13.97 -19.90
CA LEU A 223 -21.43 14.09 -20.03
C LEU A 223 -21.01 13.71 -21.45
N ASP A 224 -20.47 14.67 -22.20
CA ASP A 224 -19.93 14.40 -23.53
C ASP A 224 -18.58 13.68 -23.45
N GLY A 225 -18.54 12.46 -23.96
CA GLY A 225 -17.39 11.59 -24.01
C GLY A 225 -16.75 11.51 -25.39
N SER A 226 -17.10 12.40 -26.32
CA SER A 226 -16.53 12.43 -27.68
C SER A 226 -15.00 12.31 -27.70
N GLY A 227 -14.50 11.33 -28.45
CA GLY A 227 -13.06 11.05 -28.56
C GLY A 227 -12.45 10.38 -27.31
N LYS A 228 -13.28 9.84 -26.41
CA LYS A 228 -12.88 9.08 -25.23
C LYS A 228 -13.54 7.70 -25.25
N SER A 229 -12.92 6.77 -24.52
CA SER A 229 -13.48 5.45 -24.29
C SER A 229 -14.06 5.34 -22.89
N LEU A 230 -15.14 4.57 -22.75
CA LEU A 230 -15.71 4.16 -21.48
C LEU A 230 -15.40 2.67 -21.27
N MET A 231 -14.72 2.34 -20.18
CA MET A 231 -14.29 0.98 -19.89
C MET A 231 -14.80 0.51 -18.52
N PRO A 232 -14.90 -0.82 -18.30
CA PRO A 232 -15.09 -1.36 -16.95
C PRO A 232 -13.99 -0.86 -16.01
N GLY A 233 -14.36 -0.50 -14.78
CA GLY A 233 -13.39 -0.13 -13.76
C GLY A 233 -12.43 -1.28 -13.45
N LEU A 234 -11.16 -0.95 -13.17
CA LEU A 234 -10.11 -1.94 -12.99
C LEU A 234 -10.27 -2.70 -11.67
N TRP A 235 -9.70 -3.91 -11.66
CA TRP A 235 -9.63 -4.79 -10.49
C TRP A 235 -8.16 -5.03 -10.12
N ASP A 236 -7.81 -4.76 -8.87
CA ASP A 236 -6.58 -5.32 -8.29
C ASP A 236 -6.91 -6.65 -7.63
N MET A 237 -6.37 -7.74 -8.18
CA MET A 237 -6.65 -9.09 -7.71
C MET A 237 -5.75 -9.51 -6.53
N HIS A 238 -4.76 -8.72 -6.14
CA HIS A 238 -3.86 -9.01 -5.01
C HIS A 238 -3.42 -7.73 -4.30
N ALA A 239 -4.37 -7.07 -3.64
CA ALA A 239 -4.10 -5.88 -2.85
C ALA A 239 -3.83 -6.23 -1.38
N HIS A 240 -2.99 -5.41 -0.75
CA HIS A 240 -2.90 -5.26 0.70
C HIS A 240 -3.34 -3.84 1.04
N PHE A 241 -4.26 -3.68 2.00
CA PHE A 241 -4.99 -2.43 2.17
C PHE A 241 -4.58 -1.66 3.42
N SER A 242 -4.23 -0.39 3.22
CA SER A 242 -4.22 0.66 4.25
C SER A 242 -5.19 1.79 3.88
N LEU A 243 -5.41 2.73 4.80
CA LEU A 243 -6.29 3.89 4.57
C LEU A 243 -5.83 4.75 3.38
N SER A 244 -4.53 4.91 3.19
CA SER A 244 -3.94 5.74 2.14
C SER A 244 -4.03 5.10 0.74
N ASP A 245 -4.03 3.76 0.67
CA ASP A 245 -4.10 3.03 -0.60
C ASP A 245 -5.44 3.21 -1.32
N GLY A 246 -6.54 3.41 -0.58
CA GLY A 246 -7.89 3.52 -1.16
C GLY A 246 -8.00 4.65 -2.19
N VAL A 247 -7.51 5.83 -1.84
CA VAL A 247 -7.51 7.01 -2.72
C VAL A 247 -6.67 6.77 -3.97
N LEU A 248 -5.50 6.13 -3.82
CA LEU A 248 -4.59 5.86 -4.92
C LEU A 248 -5.14 4.82 -5.89
N ASN A 249 -5.83 3.80 -5.39
CA ASN A 249 -6.54 2.84 -6.22
C ASN A 249 -7.57 3.54 -7.11
N ILE A 250 -8.42 4.39 -6.53
CA ILE A 250 -9.43 5.13 -7.29
C ILE A 250 -8.79 6.08 -8.31
N ALA A 251 -7.72 6.79 -7.93
CA ALA A 251 -6.97 7.66 -8.85
C ALA A 251 -6.34 6.88 -10.03
N GLY A 252 -5.94 5.63 -9.80
CA GLY A 252 -5.45 4.70 -10.83
C GLY A 252 -6.55 4.00 -11.63
N GLY A 253 -7.83 4.26 -11.36
CA GLY A 253 -8.98 3.61 -12.02
C GLY A 253 -9.32 2.22 -11.46
N ILE A 254 -8.71 1.81 -10.35
CA ILE A 254 -8.99 0.56 -9.62
C ILE A 254 -10.17 0.82 -8.69
N VAL A 255 -11.34 0.30 -9.06
CA VAL A 255 -12.59 0.50 -8.30
C VAL A 255 -13.03 -0.77 -7.56
N ASN A 256 -12.34 -1.88 -7.77
CA ASN A 256 -12.53 -3.12 -7.04
C ASN A 256 -11.17 -3.69 -6.65
N VAL A 257 -11.07 -4.23 -5.44
CA VAL A 257 -9.86 -4.88 -4.96
C VAL A 257 -10.19 -6.18 -4.28
N ARG A 258 -9.33 -7.19 -4.45
CA ARG A 258 -9.32 -8.36 -3.59
C ARG A 258 -8.24 -8.16 -2.54
N ASN A 259 -8.65 -7.82 -1.32
CA ASN A 259 -7.75 -7.69 -0.19
C ASN A 259 -7.35 -9.09 0.29
N ILE A 260 -6.08 -9.42 0.14
CA ILE A 260 -5.54 -10.75 0.39
C ILE A 260 -4.75 -10.76 1.70
N GLY A 261 -5.30 -11.43 2.71
CA GLY A 261 -4.62 -11.70 3.97
C GLY A 261 -4.43 -10.49 4.89
N GLY A 262 -5.29 -9.48 4.77
CA GLY A 262 -5.39 -8.42 5.75
C GLY A 262 -5.85 -8.94 7.12
N VAL A 263 -5.48 -8.21 8.18
CA VAL A 263 -6.03 -8.43 9.54
C VAL A 263 -7.54 -8.21 9.49
N HIS A 264 -8.31 -9.12 10.09
CA HIS A 264 -9.76 -9.17 9.93
C HIS A 264 -10.42 -7.86 10.37
N GLU A 265 -10.16 -7.42 11.59
CA GLU A 265 -10.77 -6.25 12.21
C GLU A 265 -10.49 -4.99 11.38
N LYS A 266 -9.22 -4.78 11.00
CA LYS A 266 -8.81 -3.67 10.13
C LYS A 266 -9.49 -3.73 8.76
N THR A 267 -9.62 -4.93 8.19
CA THR A 267 -10.29 -5.12 6.90
C THR A 267 -11.77 -4.79 6.98
N MET A 268 -12.46 -5.20 8.05
CA MET A 268 -13.87 -4.90 8.27
C MET A 268 -14.11 -3.40 8.45
N GLU A 269 -13.31 -2.77 9.30
CA GLU A 269 -13.39 -1.33 9.57
C GLU A 269 -13.19 -0.53 8.28
N LEU A 270 -12.11 -0.81 7.54
CA LEU A 270 -11.78 -0.08 6.33
C LEU A 270 -12.81 -0.30 5.21
N THR A 271 -13.35 -1.52 5.09
CA THR A 271 -14.45 -1.80 4.16
C THR A 271 -15.69 -0.96 4.51
N ALA A 272 -16.06 -0.90 5.78
CA ALA A 272 -17.21 -0.09 6.22
C ALA A 272 -17.01 1.41 5.93
N LYS A 273 -15.79 1.93 6.06
CA LYS A 273 -15.46 3.33 5.74
C LYS A 273 -15.54 3.63 4.23
N HIS A 274 -15.15 2.69 3.37
CA HIS A 274 -15.36 2.84 1.91
C HIS A 274 -16.84 2.77 1.55
N ASP A 275 -17.55 1.77 2.07
CA ASP A 275 -18.96 1.53 1.76
C ASP A 275 -19.86 2.71 2.22
N SER A 276 -19.50 3.37 3.33
CA SER A 276 -20.19 4.57 3.81
C SER A 276 -19.83 5.85 3.06
N GLY A 277 -18.72 5.85 2.31
CA GLY A 277 -18.14 7.04 1.70
C GLY A 277 -17.42 7.98 2.67
N GLU A 278 -17.18 7.56 3.91
CA GLU A 278 -16.36 8.31 4.89
C GLU A 278 -14.94 8.54 4.36
N VAL A 279 -14.37 7.52 3.70
CA VAL A 279 -13.09 7.61 3.02
C VAL A 279 -13.22 7.12 1.56
N ILE A 280 -12.42 7.71 0.66
CA ILE A 280 -12.39 7.28 -0.75
C ILE A 280 -11.66 5.93 -0.83
N GLY A 281 -12.33 4.95 -1.42
CA GLY A 281 -11.68 3.69 -1.75
C GLY A 281 -12.53 2.81 -2.67
N PRO A 282 -11.93 1.71 -3.15
CA PRO A 282 -12.60 0.72 -4.00
C PRO A 282 -13.53 -0.18 -3.20
N ASN A 283 -14.38 -0.92 -3.91
CA ASN A 283 -15.11 -2.04 -3.33
C ASN A 283 -14.13 -3.13 -2.87
N THR A 284 -14.30 -3.61 -1.64
CA THR A 284 -13.40 -4.60 -1.04
C THR A 284 -13.98 -6.01 -1.09
N PHE A 285 -13.31 -6.89 -1.83
CA PHE A 285 -13.53 -8.33 -1.80
C PHE A 285 -12.50 -9.00 -0.91
N ARG A 286 -12.96 -9.82 0.04
CA ARG A 286 -12.12 -10.27 1.15
C ARG A 286 -11.62 -11.69 0.95
N ALA A 287 -10.30 -11.87 0.98
CA ALA A 287 -9.65 -13.17 0.97
C ALA A 287 -8.85 -13.35 2.27
N GLY A 288 -9.18 -14.42 2.99
CA GLY A 288 -8.58 -14.73 4.28
C GLY A 288 -7.15 -15.19 4.11
N PHE A 289 -6.46 -15.38 5.23
CA PHE A 289 -5.11 -15.91 5.25
C PHE A 289 -4.93 -16.90 6.38
N MET A 290 -4.10 -17.92 6.13
CA MET A 290 -3.54 -18.79 7.15
C MET A 290 -2.16 -19.33 6.73
N ASP A 291 -1.34 -19.57 7.74
CA ASP A 291 -0.17 -20.44 7.65
C ASP A 291 -0.23 -21.55 8.72
N LYS A 292 0.75 -22.44 8.75
CA LYS A 292 0.96 -23.36 9.87
C LYS A 292 1.98 -22.81 10.85
N ALA A 293 1.71 -22.98 12.15
CA ALA A 293 2.61 -22.57 13.22
C ALA A 293 3.98 -23.26 13.10
N GLY A 294 5.04 -22.46 13.25
CA GLY A 294 6.42 -22.90 13.11
C GLY A 294 7.38 -21.72 12.94
N PRO A 295 8.70 -21.98 12.86
CA PRO A 295 9.72 -20.93 12.81
C PRO A 295 9.69 -20.06 11.54
N PHE A 296 8.96 -20.49 10.52
CA PHE A 296 8.78 -19.78 9.24
C PHE A 296 7.36 -19.26 9.03
N ALA A 297 6.50 -19.37 10.04
CA ALA A 297 5.12 -18.93 9.95
C ALA A 297 5.05 -17.42 9.71
N SER A 298 4.03 -17.00 8.95
CA SER A 298 3.69 -15.59 8.75
C SER A 298 2.22 -15.40 9.11
N GLY A 299 1.85 -14.21 9.60
CA GLY A 299 0.47 -13.88 9.95
C GLY A 299 -0.16 -14.81 10.99
N TRP A 300 -1.48 -15.00 10.89
CA TRP A 300 -2.19 -15.99 11.72
C TRP A 300 -1.79 -17.41 11.33
N ALA A 301 -1.45 -18.24 12.31
CA ALA A 301 -0.90 -19.57 12.10
C ALA A 301 -1.64 -20.64 12.91
N ALA A 302 -2.06 -21.70 12.23
CA ALA A 302 -2.75 -22.85 12.83
C ALA A 302 -1.76 -23.82 13.48
N GLU A 303 -2.05 -24.31 14.69
CA GLU A 303 -1.25 -25.36 15.34
C GLU A 303 -1.66 -26.75 14.85
N THR A 304 -2.95 -26.94 14.58
CA THR A 304 -3.56 -28.19 14.13
C THR A 304 -4.37 -28.01 12.85
N LEU A 305 -4.65 -29.12 12.16
CA LEU A 305 -5.57 -29.11 11.03
C LEU A 305 -6.96 -28.60 11.45
N GLN A 306 -7.42 -28.93 12.65
CA GLN A 306 -8.73 -28.46 13.13
C GLN A 306 -8.77 -26.93 13.24
N ASP A 307 -7.71 -26.29 13.76
CA ASP A 307 -7.63 -24.83 13.82
C ASP A 307 -7.72 -24.21 12.42
N ALA A 308 -7.08 -24.83 11.43
CA ALA A 308 -7.15 -24.38 10.04
C ALA A 308 -8.57 -24.50 9.47
N LEU A 309 -9.28 -25.61 9.73
CA LEU A 309 -10.66 -25.79 9.30
C LEU A 309 -11.62 -24.80 9.99
N ASP A 310 -11.45 -24.58 11.30
CA ASP A 310 -12.23 -23.62 12.07
C ASP A 310 -11.99 -22.19 11.56
N ARG A 311 -10.75 -21.89 11.13
CA ARG A 311 -10.43 -20.60 10.52
C ARG A 311 -11.07 -20.41 9.14
N VAL A 312 -11.22 -21.47 8.34
CA VAL A 312 -12.02 -21.40 7.10
C VAL A 312 -13.47 -21.04 7.42
N ASP A 313 -14.06 -21.71 8.43
CA ASP A 313 -15.44 -21.46 8.83
C ASP A 313 -15.65 -20.02 9.33
N PHE A 314 -14.72 -19.52 10.15
CA PHE A 314 -14.69 -18.13 10.59
C PHE A 314 -14.71 -17.15 9.40
N TYR A 315 -13.86 -17.36 8.39
CA TYR A 315 -13.82 -16.46 7.23
C TYR A 315 -15.11 -16.56 6.40
N ALA A 316 -15.65 -17.77 6.21
CA ALA A 316 -16.92 -17.96 5.52
C ALA A 316 -18.08 -17.23 6.21
N GLU A 317 -18.15 -17.31 7.55
CA GLU A 317 -19.17 -16.64 8.37
C GLU A 317 -19.06 -15.13 8.34
N ASN A 318 -17.87 -14.62 8.06
CA ASN A 318 -17.61 -13.19 7.91
C ASN A 318 -17.66 -12.71 6.45
N GLY A 319 -18.16 -13.51 5.52
CA GLY A 319 -18.41 -13.10 4.13
C GLY A 319 -17.15 -13.02 3.26
N TYR A 320 -16.09 -13.72 3.62
CA TYR A 320 -14.91 -13.87 2.77
C TYR A 320 -15.20 -14.82 1.62
N ILE A 321 -14.67 -14.49 0.44
CA ILE A 321 -14.90 -15.27 -0.79
C ILE A 321 -13.79 -16.30 -1.06
N GLN A 322 -12.69 -16.22 -0.31
CA GLN A 322 -11.48 -16.99 -0.59
C GLN A 322 -10.63 -17.15 0.67
N ILE A 323 -9.85 -18.22 0.75
CA ILE A 323 -8.76 -18.40 1.72
C ILE A 323 -7.41 -18.49 0.99
N LYS A 324 -6.42 -17.73 1.45
CA LYS A 324 -5.02 -17.81 1.03
C LYS A 324 -4.23 -18.70 2.00
N LEU A 325 -3.60 -19.73 1.47
CA LEU A 325 -2.64 -20.56 2.17
C LEU A 325 -1.22 -20.05 1.95
N TYR A 326 -0.36 -20.25 2.94
CA TYR A 326 1.03 -19.82 2.92
C TYR A 326 2.02 -20.99 2.97
N SER A 327 3.31 -20.66 2.83
CA SER A 327 4.35 -21.63 2.51
C SER A 327 4.64 -22.67 3.60
N SER A 328 4.21 -22.47 4.85
CA SER A 328 4.45 -23.43 5.94
C SER A 328 3.34 -24.45 6.14
N ILE A 329 2.18 -24.29 5.46
CA ILE A 329 1.09 -25.27 5.47
C ILE A 329 1.63 -26.66 5.14
N GLU A 330 1.18 -27.68 5.87
CA GLU A 330 1.56 -29.06 5.55
C GLU A 330 0.87 -29.49 4.24
N PRO A 331 1.57 -30.13 3.28
CA PRO A 331 0.96 -30.58 2.03
C PRO A 331 -0.27 -31.47 2.25
N ALA A 332 -0.29 -32.27 3.32
CA ALA A 332 -1.42 -33.12 3.70
C ALA A 332 -2.66 -32.34 4.17
N TRP A 333 -2.52 -31.08 4.58
CA TRP A 333 -3.64 -30.23 5.03
C TRP A 333 -4.36 -29.55 3.86
N VAL A 334 -3.71 -29.43 2.70
CA VAL A 334 -4.24 -28.66 1.57
C VAL A 334 -5.59 -29.21 1.08
N ALA A 335 -5.68 -30.51 0.83
CA ALA A 335 -6.92 -31.11 0.32
C ALA A 335 -8.09 -31.01 1.31
N PRO A 336 -7.92 -31.33 2.62
CA PRO A 336 -8.97 -31.10 3.62
C PRO A 336 -9.40 -29.63 3.75
N ILE A 337 -8.45 -28.69 3.70
CA ILE A 337 -8.76 -27.25 3.77
C ILE A 337 -9.54 -26.82 2.51
N ALA A 338 -9.14 -27.29 1.33
CA ALA A 338 -9.83 -26.98 0.09
C ALA A 338 -11.25 -27.55 0.06
N GLU A 339 -11.43 -28.80 0.46
CA GLU A 339 -12.76 -29.42 0.59
C GLU A 339 -13.66 -28.61 1.52
N ARG A 340 -13.14 -28.18 2.69
CA ARG A 340 -13.90 -27.35 3.63
C ARG A 340 -14.25 -25.99 3.01
N ALA A 341 -13.28 -25.30 2.41
CA ALA A 341 -13.50 -24.00 1.77
C ALA A 341 -14.56 -24.08 0.68
N HIS A 342 -14.46 -25.05 -0.22
CA HIS A 342 -15.44 -25.27 -1.28
C HIS A 342 -16.83 -25.60 -0.72
N SER A 343 -16.92 -26.38 0.36
CA SER A 343 -18.21 -26.67 1.03
C SER A 343 -18.89 -25.42 1.60
N ARG A 344 -18.11 -24.38 1.93
CA ARG A 344 -18.58 -23.07 2.38
C ARG A 344 -18.74 -22.05 1.23
N GLY A 345 -18.55 -22.47 -0.02
CA GLY A 345 -18.62 -21.59 -1.20
C GLY A 345 -17.41 -20.67 -1.39
N MET A 346 -16.32 -20.90 -0.65
CA MET A 346 -15.09 -20.14 -0.76
C MET A 346 -14.11 -20.78 -1.75
N ARG A 347 -13.26 -19.97 -2.36
CA ARG A 347 -12.12 -20.42 -3.17
C ARG A 347 -10.88 -20.66 -2.32
N VAL A 348 -9.95 -21.49 -2.80
CA VAL A 348 -8.60 -21.63 -2.23
C VAL A 348 -7.55 -21.06 -3.17
N SER A 349 -6.62 -20.30 -2.61
CA SER A 349 -5.47 -19.78 -3.33
C SER A 349 -4.23 -19.78 -2.46
N GLY A 350 -3.10 -19.38 -3.03
CA GLY A 350 -2.00 -18.86 -2.21
C GLY A 350 -0.63 -19.20 -2.73
N HIS A 351 0.32 -19.23 -1.81
CA HIS A 351 1.63 -19.80 -2.07
C HIS A 351 1.50 -21.30 -2.25
N ILE A 352 2.41 -21.90 -3.02
CA ILE A 352 2.56 -23.34 -2.98
C ILE A 352 3.29 -23.70 -1.68
N PRO A 353 2.76 -24.62 -0.85
CA PRO A 353 3.44 -25.05 0.36
C PRO A 353 4.82 -25.63 0.07
N ALA A 354 5.74 -25.51 1.03
CA ALA A 354 7.03 -26.17 0.92
C ALA A 354 6.87 -27.69 0.76
N PHE A 355 7.75 -28.30 -0.02
CA PHE A 355 7.70 -29.74 -0.35
C PHE A 355 6.45 -30.17 -1.12
N MET A 356 5.77 -29.23 -1.79
CA MET A 356 4.63 -29.47 -2.66
C MET A 356 4.88 -28.83 -4.02
N SER A 357 4.45 -29.50 -5.09
CA SER A 357 4.49 -28.98 -6.45
C SER A 357 3.23 -28.15 -6.75
N ALA A 358 3.32 -27.25 -7.74
CA ALA A 358 2.17 -26.46 -8.18
C ALA A 358 1.05 -27.36 -8.73
N GLU A 359 1.41 -28.44 -9.43
CA GLU A 359 0.44 -29.44 -9.92
C GLU A 359 -0.28 -30.13 -8.76
N GLN A 360 0.46 -30.53 -7.72
CA GLN A 360 -0.13 -31.17 -6.54
C GLN A 360 -1.13 -30.23 -5.86
N ALA A 361 -0.80 -28.94 -5.71
CA ALA A 361 -1.71 -27.97 -5.10
C ALA A 361 -3.01 -27.80 -5.89
N VAL A 362 -2.91 -27.69 -7.23
CA VAL A 362 -4.10 -27.62 -8.11
C VAL A 362 -4.94 -28.90 -7.98
N ARG A 363 -4.31 -30.08 -8.01
CA ARG A 363 -5.02 -31.36 -7.81
C ARG A 363 -5.64 -31.50 -6.42
N ALA A 364 -5.05 -30.85 -5.42
CA ALA A 364 -5.56 -30.81 -4.05
C ALA A 364 -6.66 -29.77 -3.84
N GLY A 365 -7.04 -28.99 -4.87
CA GLY A 365 -8.20 -28.10 -4.81
C GLY A 365 -7.89 -26.60 -4.83
N TYR A 366 -6.67 -26.18 -5.19
CA TYR A 366 -6.43 -24.75 -5.46
C TYR A 366 -7.22 -24.27 -6.67
N ASP A 367 -7.89 -23.14 -6.51
CA ASP A 367 -8.56 -22.40 -7.59
C ASP A 367 -7.63 -21.37 -8.24
N GLU A 368 -6.56 -20.95 -7.55
CA GLU A 368 -5.63 -19.92 -8.01
C GLU A 368 -4.26 -20.03 -7.34
N ILE A 369 -3.19 -19.78 -8.09
CA ILE A 369 -1.82 -19.68 -7.55
C ILE A 369 -1.44 -18.21 -7.44
N GLN A 370 -0.99 -17.79 -6.26
CA GLN A 370 -0.49 -16.43 -6.02
C GLN A 370 1.00 -16.35 -6.29
N HIS A 371 1.42 -15.27 -6.94
CA HIS A 371 2.80 -14.96 -7.34
C HIS A 371 3.39 -15.95 -8.35
N ILE A 372 3.76 -15.47 -9.54
CA ILE A 372 4.35 -16.31 -10.59
C ILE A 372 5.62 -17.06 -10.14
N ASN A 373 6.35 -16.50 -9.17
CA ASN A 373 7.48 -17.15 -8.52
C ASN A 373 7.13 -18.57 -8.00
N MET A 374 5.92 -18.76 -7.47
CA MET A 374 5.48 -20.06 -6.96
C MET A 374 5.33 -21.11 -8.06
N VAL A 375 4.97 -20.69 -9.27
CA VAL A 375 4.95 -21.56 -10.45
C VAL A 375 6.38 -21.89 -10.88
N PHE A 376 7.31 -20.93 -10.84
CA PHE A 376 8.71 -21.19 -11.20
C PHE A 376 9.42 -22.14 -10.23
N LEU A 377 9.13 -22.04 -8.92
CA LEU A 377 9.70 -22.94 -7.92
C LEU A 377 9.34 -24.41 -8.15
N ASN A 378 8.22 -24.69 -8.83
CA ASN A 378 7.87 -26.04 -9.27
C ASN A 378 8.98 -26.70 -10.11
N PHE A 379 9.70 -25.93 -10.93
CA PHE A 379 10.75 -26.44 -11.82
C PHE A 379 12.14 -26.40 -11.18
N LEU A 380 12.38 -25.47 -10.26
CA LEU A 380 13.70 -25.21 -9.67
C LEU A 380 13.92 -25.94 -8.36
N ALA A 381 12.91 -25.93 -7.49
CA ALA A 381 12.92 -26.56 -6.19
C ALA A 381 12.19 -27.91 -6.24
N GLY A 382 11.02 -27.92 -6.88
CA GLY A 382 10.08 -29.04 -6.80
C GLY A 382 9.68 -29.32 -5.34
N ASP A 383 9.62 -30.60 -4.99
CA ASP A 383 9.32 -31.11 -3.65
C ASP A 383 10.58 -31.34 -2.78
N ARG A 384 11.76 -30.92 -3.26
CA ARG A 384 13.06 -31.29 -2.67
C ARG A 384 13.63 -30.22 -1.76
N GLU A 385 13.42 -28.97 -2.11
CA GLU A 385 13.99 -27.83 -1.40
C GLU A 385 12.97 -27.17 -0.48
N ASP A 386 13.44 -26.65 0.65
CA ASP A 386 12.61 -25.87 1.55
C ASP A 386 12.44 -24.43 1.00
N THR A 387 11.37 -24.22 0.25
CA THR A 387 11.03 -22.95 -0.39
C THR A 387 10.63 -21.83 0.58
N ARG A 388 10.66 -22.08 1.90
CA ARG A 388 10.54 -21.03 2.92
C ARG A 388 11.86 -20.29 3.12
N GLN A 389 12.98 -20.89 2.76
CA GLN A 389 14.31 -20.29 2.89
C GLN A 389 14.65 -19.37 1.71
N GLN A 390 15.66 -18.52 1.91
CA GLN A 390 16.15 -17.58 0.88
C GLN A 390 16.67 -18.28 -0.39
N ILE A 391 16.97 -19.58 -0.33
CA ILE A 391 17.46 -20.35 -1.48
C ILE A 391 16.53 -20.23 -2.70
N ARG A 392 15.22 -20.05 -2.47
CA ARG A 392 14.21 -19.82 -3.51
C ARG A 392 14.52 -18.66 -4.46
N PHE A 393 15.34 -17.70 -4.04
CA PHE A 393 15.78 -16.55 -4.84
C PHE A 393 17.11 -16.79 -5.57
N THR A 394 17.79 -17.90 -5.30
CA THR A 394 19.14 -18.20 -5.82
C THR A 394 19.23 -19.51 -6.58
N LEU A 395 18.15 -20.30 -6.69
CA LEU A 395 18.14 -21.60 -7.40
C LEU A 395 18.45 -21.52 -8.90
N TRP A 396 18.43 -20.33 -9.49
CA TRP A 396 18.77 -20.10 -10.90
C TRP A 396 20.28 -20.00 -11.18
N ARG A 397 21.14 -20.15 -10.17
CA ARG A 397 22.60 -19.99 -10.31
C ARG A 397 23.33 -21.27 -10.62
#